data_AF-A0A817SRK4-F1
#
_entry.id   AF-A0A817SRK4-F1
#
_cell.length_a   1.000
_cell.length_b   1.000
_cell.length_c   1.000
_cell.angle_alpha   90.00
_cell.angle_beta   90.00
_cell.angle_gamma   90.00
#
_symmetry.space_group_name_H-M   'P 1'
#
loop_
_entity.id
_entity.type
_entity.pdbx_description
1 polymer ?
#
loop_
_entity_poly.entity_id
_entity_poly.type
_entity_poly.pdbx_seq_one_letter_code
_entity_poly.pdbx_strand_id
1 'polypeptide(L)'
;MKGAPDSIINRCSTIYIDGTDVEMNDYWRNQFNSAYLEIGKLGERVLGFCDLHLSSSEYPYGYSFNMNECNFPVNNLRFLGLMSMTDPPKVAVPSTIMNCRSAGIKVVMVTGDHPIIAKSIARATNIISEDSETIEDIAERLDTFPELVNPRNAKAFVIHGNDLGGKSSAEIDALLRDYTEIVFARTSPQQKAIIVEGEYNIINKEISRSMLCLACQRQGAIVTMIGGSISDSLAFRQADVRVFMGSVIFFLFFII
;
A
#
# COMPACT_ATOMS: atom_id res chain seq x y z
N MET A 1 -4.94 2.81 -20.88
CA MET A 1 -3.94 2.52 -19.82
C MET A 1 -4.66 2.20 -18.51
N LYS A 2 -4.13 1.26 -17.71
CA LYS A 2 -4.65 0.93 -16.37
C LYS A 2 -3.53 0.91 -15.33
N GLY A 3 -3.83 1.20 -14.07
CA GLY A 3 -2.81 1.21 -13.02
C GLY A 3 -3.33 1.62 -11.65
N ALA A 4 -2.40 1.95 -10.74
CA ALA A 4 -2.75 2.50 -9.44
C ALA A 4 -3.52 3.82 -9.60
N PRO A 5 -4.63 4.03 -8.87
CA PRO A 5 -5.49 5.21 -9.02
C PRO A 5 -4.72 6.53 -9.01
N ASP A 6 -3.85 6.74 -8.00
CA ASP A 6 -3.03 7.96 -7.85
C ASP A 6 -2.10 8.20 -9.05
N SER A 7 -1.51 7.13 -9.60
CA SER A 7 -0.61 7.24 -10.75
C SER A 7 -1.35 7.53 -12.06
N ILE A 8 -2.59 7.06 -12.17
CA ILE A 8 -3.42 7.25 -13.37
C ILE A 8 -4.00 8.66 -13.40
N ILE A 9 -4.59 9.13 -12.30
CA ILE A 9 -5.20 10.48 -12.27
C ILE A 9 -4.17 11.59 -12.49
N ASN A 10 -2.92 11.40 -12.02
CA ASN A 10 -1.83 12.35 -12.24
C ASN A 10 -1.36 12.44 -13.69
N ARG A 11 -1.76 11.49 -14.55
CA ARG A 11 -1.47 11.49 -15.99
C ARG A 11 -2.64 11.98 -16.83
N CYS A 12 -3.79 12.27 -16.21
CA CYS A 12 -5.01 12.66 -16.90
C CYS A 12 -5.23 14.18 -16.85
N SER A 13 -5.65 14.75 -17.97
CA SER A 13 -6.04 16.16 -18.10
C SER A 13 -7.55 16.33 -18.31
N THR A 14 -8.25 15.30 -18.77
CA THR A 14 -9.71 15.28 -18.95
C THR A 14 -10.35 14.08 -18.26
N ILE A 15 -11.66 14.10 -18.08
CA ILE A 15 -12.50 13.02 -17.55
C ILE A 15 -13.71 12.80 -18.47
N TYR A 16 -14.08 11.54 -18.68
CA TYR A 16 -15.25 11.17 -19.47
C TYR A 16 -16.50 11.12 -18.58
N ILE A 17 -17.45 12.03 -18.82
CA ILE A 17 -18.72 12.14 -18.08
C ILE A 17 -19.87 12.16 -19.09
N ASP A 18 -20.82 11.22 -18.94
CA ASP A 18 -22.08 11.15 -19.71
C ASP A 18 -21.92 11.32 -21.24
N GLY A 19 -20.87 10.74 -21.81
CA GLY A 19 -20.62 10.81 -23.25
C GLY A 19 -19.66 11.94 -23.69
N THR A 20 -19.24 12.80 -22.77
CA THR A 20 -18.45 14.01 -23.06
C THR A 20 -17.14 14.08 -22.29
N ASP A 21 -16.14 14.69 -22.92
CA ASP A 21 -14.83 14.94 -22.30
C ASP A 21 -14.88 16.29 -21.58
N VAL A 22 -14.68 16.27 -20.26
CA VAL A 22 -14.64 17.46 -19.41
C VAL A 22 -13.23 17.65 -18.88
N GLU A 23 -12.80 18.89 -18.67
CA GLU A 23 -11.50 19.18 -18.09
C GLU A 23 -11.40 18.68 -16.63
N MET A 24 -10.27 18.08 -16.28
CA MET A 24 -9.99 17.57 -14.93
C MET A 24 -9.65 18.73 -13.98
N ASN A 25 -10.68 19.39 -13.47
CA ASN A 25 -10.58 20.45 -12.46
C ASN A 25 -10.55 19.90 -11.02
N ASP A 26 -10.38 20.80 -10.04
CA ASP A 26 -10.32 20.43 -8.62
C ASP A 26 -11.61 19.78 -8.10
N TYR A 27 -12.76 20.15 -8.66
CA TYR A 27 -14.03 19.51 -8.31
C TYR A 27 -14.01 18.02 -8.66
N TRP A 28 -13.61 17.65 -9.88
CA TRP A 28 -13.52 16.25 -10.31
C TRP A 28 -12.43 15.49 -9.57
N ARG A 29 -11.30 16.14 -9.25
CA ARG A 29 -10.27 15.55 -8.39
C ARG A 29 -10.79 15.23 -6.99
N ASN A 30 -11.60 16.12 -6.41
CA ASN A 30 -12.23 15.88 -5.12
C ASN A 30 -13.25 14.74 -5.19
N GLN A 31 -14.09 14.68 -6.24
CA GLN A 31 -15.02 13.56 -6.43
C GLN A 31 -14.30 12.22 -6.58
N PHE A 32 -13.21 12.18 -7.36
CA PHE A 32 -12.35 11.01 -7.46
C PHE A 32 -11.79 10.59 -6.10
N ASN A 33 -11.28 11.54 -5.32
CA ASN A 33 -10.72 11.27 -4.00
C ASN A 33 -11.81 10.69 -3.08
N SER A 34 -12.99 11.30 -3.02
CA SER A 34 -14.11 10.79 -2.24
C SER A 34 -14.48 9.35 -2.61
N ALA A 35 -14.67 9.06 -3.91
CA ALA A 35 -14.98 7.71 -4.37
C ALA A 35 -13.86 6.70 -4.04
N TYR A 36 -12.60 7.10 -4.20
CA TYR A 36 -11.45 6.26 -3.88
C TYR A 36 -11.37 5.96 -2.37
N LEU A 37 -11.67 6.95 -1.51
CA LEU A 37 -11.73 6.77 -0.06
C LEU A 37 -12.86 5.81 0.34
N GLU A 38 -14.06 5.96 -0.24
CA GLU A 38 -15.22 5.09 0.03
C GLU A 38 -14.94 3.64 -0.33
N ILE A 39 -14.45 3.39 -1.54
CA ILE A 39 -14.06 2.06 -1.99
C ILE A 39 -12.91 1.52 -1.12
N GLY A 40 -11.98 2.39 -0.73
CA GLY A 40 -10.90 2.04 0.18
C GLY A 40 -11.39 1.55 1.54
N LYS A 41 -12.45 2.17 2.09
CA LYS A 41 -13.08 1.76 3.36
C LYS A 41 -13.68 0.35 3.28
N LEU A 42 -14.11 -0.09 2.10
CA LEU A 42 -14.59 -1.46 1.85
C LEU A 42 -13.46 -2.50 1.75
N GLY A 43 -12.19 -2.07 1.76
CA GLY A 43 -11.05 -2.99 1.65
C GLY A 43 -10.90 -3.60 0.25
N GLU A 44 -11.47 -2.96 -0.76
CA GLU A 44 -11.39 -3.44 -2.14
C GLU A 44 -10.13 -2.93 -2.85
N ARG A 45 -9.58 -3.76 -3.73
CA ARG A 45 -8.47 -3.36 -4.58
C ARG A 45 -9.00 -2.49 -5.70
N VAL A 46 -8.43 -1.30 -5.86
CA VAL A 46 -8.90 -0.33 -6.87
C VAL A 46 -7.87 -0.16 -7.99
N LEU A 47 -8.35 -0.12 -9.22
CA LEU A 47 -7.57 0.24 -10.42
C LEU A 47 -8.20 1.45 -11.10
N GLY A 48 -7.34 2.40 -11.51
CA GLY A 48 -7.72 3.51 -12.37
C GLY A 48 -7.58 3.16 -13.84
N PHE A 49 -8.52 3.63 -14.65
CA PHE A 49 -8.55 3.44 -16.10
C PHE A 49 -8.58 4.79 -16.80
N CYS A 50 -7.78 4.92 -17.84
CA CYS A 50 -7.75 6.08 -18.72
C CYS A 50 -7.48 5.63 -20.15
N ASP A 51 -7.85 6.47 -21.11
CA ASP A 51 -7.53 6.29 -22.52
C ASP A 51 -7.11 7.61 -23.16
N LEU A 52 -6.76 7.57 -24.45
CA LEU A 52 -6.54 8.75 -25.24
C LEU A 52 -6.81 8.39 -26.70
N HIS A 53 -7.64 9.17 -27.36
CA HIS A 53 -7.85 9.04 -28.80
C HIS A 53 -6.72 9.74 -29.54
N LEU A 54 -5.90 8.97 -30.26
CA LEU A 54 -4.82 9.51 -31.07
C LEU A 54 -5.35 10.02 -32.42
N SER A 55 -4.92 11.21 -32.84
CA SER A 55 -5.31 11.76 -34.13
C SER A 55 -4.68 10.95 -35.27
N SER A 56 -5.48 10.58 -36.27
CA SER A 56 -5.00 9.90 -37.48
C SER A 56 -4.07 10.76 -38.34
N SER A 57 -4.03 12.07 -38.14
CA SER A 57 -3.10 12.98 -38.83
C SER A 57 -1.66 12.83 -38.32
N GLU A 58 -1.50 12.55 -37.03
CA GLU A 58 -0.20 12.37 -36.37
C GLU A 58 0.19 10.89 -36.30
N TYR A 59 -0.80 10.02 -36.13
CA TYR A 59 -0.65 8.56 -36.04
C TYR A 59 -1.47 7.87 -37.13
N PRO A 60 -1.01 7.88 -38.40
CA PRO A 60 -1.73 7.29 -39.53
C PRO A 60 -1.79 5.75 -39.45
N TYR A 61 -2.64 5.15 -40.27
CA TYR A 61 -2.72 3.69 -40.38
C TYR A 61 -1.36 3.10 -40.80
N GLY A 62 -0.86 2.14 -40.03
CA GLY A 62 0.48 1.56 -40.22
C GLY A 62 1.61 2.30 -39.48
N TYR A 63 1.30 3.31 -38.66
CA TYR A 63 2.29 3.93 -37.77
C TYR A 63 2.93 2.89 -36.84
N SER A 64 4.26 2.87 -36.78
CA SER A 64 5.02 1.93 -35.95
C SER A 64 5.20 2.49 -34.54
N PHE A 65 4.50 1.92 -33.56
CA PHE A 65 4.66 2.27 -32.15
C PHE A 65 5.90 1.60 -31.56
N ASN A 66 6.75 2.38 -30.90
CA ASN A 66 7.98 1.89 -30.27
C ASN A 66 7.87 2.02 -28.74
N MET A 67 8.10 0.93 -28.03
CA MET A 67 8.06 0.89 -26.55
C MET A 67 9.38 1.32 -25.89
N ASN A 68 10.51 1.17 -26.58
CA ASN A 68 11.84 1.52 -26.05
C ASN A 68 12.08 3.02 -26.15
N GLU A 69 11.80 3.57 -27.33
CA GLU A 69 11.77 5.01 -27.60
C GLU A 69 10.31 5.44 -27.68
N CYS A 70 9.69 5.66 -26.52
CA CYS A 70 8.26 5.95 -26.40
C CYS A 70 7.85 7.10 -27.33
N ASN A 71 7.20 6.78 -28.44
CA ASN A 71 6.83 7.70 -29.50
C ASN A 71 5.34 8.05 -29.51
N PHE A 72 4.66 7.86 -28.38
CA PHE A 72 3.24 8.15 -28.18
C PHE A 72 3.02 8.80 -26.80
N PRO A 73 1.96 9.61 -26.64
CA PRO A 73 1.67 10.30 -25.39
C PRO A 73 1.32 9.33 -24.25
N VAL A 74 1.91 9.58 -23.08
CA VAL A 74 1.65 8.86 -21.81
C VAL A 74 1.17 9.77 -20.68
N ASN A 75 0.89 11.04 -21.02
CA ASN A 75 0.35 12.09 -20.17
C ASN A 75 -0.77 12.81 -20.95
N ASN A 76 -1.53 13.68 -20.28
CA ASN A 76 -2.71 14.35 -20.84
C ASN A 76 -3.76 13.37 -21.38
N LEU A 77 -3.92 12.26 -20.65
CA LEU A 77 -4.89 11.22 -20.97
C LEU A 77 -6.30 11.65 -20.50
N ARG A 78 -7.31 10.93 -20.98
CA ARG A 78 -8.69 11.04 -20.53
C ARG A 78 -8.98 9.97 -19.48
N PHE A 79 -9.37 10.40 -18.28
CA PHE A 79 -9.78 9.50 -17.20
C PHE A 79 -11.17 8.92 -17.49
N LEU A 80 -11.31 7.60 -17.36
CA LEU A 80 -12.57 6.91 -17.61
C LEU A 80 -13.29 6.52 -16.32
N GLY A 81 -12.54 6.13 -15.28
CA GLY A 81 -13.14 5.71 -14.03
C GLY A 81 -12.25 4.80 -13.18
N LEU A 82 -12.84 4.40 -12.06
CA LEU A 82 -12.29 3.43 -11.13
C LEU A 82 -13.03 2.10 -11.29
N MET A 83 -12.31 1.00 -11.14
CA MET A 83 -12.90 -0.32 -10.94
C MET A 83 -12.34 -0.89 -9.65
N SER A 84 -13.22 -1.39 -8.79
CA SER A 84 -12.87 -2.09 -7.57
C SER A 84 -13.04 -3.59 -7.75
N MET A 85 -12.23 -4.34 -7.02
CA MET A 85 -12.33 -5.79 -6.94
C MET A 85 -12.08 -6.20 -5.50
N THR A 86 -13.02 -6.94 -4.94
CA THR A 86 -12.87 -7.53 -3.61
C THR A 86 -11.96 -8.76 -3.72
N ASP A 87 -10.92 -8.81 -2.90
CA ASP A 87 -10.12 -10.02 -2.69
C ASP A 87 -10.29 -10.45 -1.23
N PRO A 88 -11.37 -11.17 -0.90
CA PRO A 88 -11.73 -11.42 0.49
C PRO A 88 -10.65 -12.28 1.17
N PRO A 89 -10.32 -12.01 2.44
CA PRO A 89 -9.44 -12.87 3.20
C PRO A 89 -9.94 -14.32 3.22
N LYS A 90 -9.01 -15.29 3.20
CA LYS A 90 -9.38 -16.71 3.31
C LYS A 90 -10.11 -16.93 4.64
N VAL A 91 -11.17 -17.74 4.62
CA VAL A 91 -12.09 -17.97 5.77
C VAL A 91 -11.36 -18.33 7.07
N ALA A 92 -10.23 -19.06 6.99
CA ALA A 92 -9.45 -19.47 8.15
C ALA A 92 -8.51 -18.39 8.73
N VAL A 93 -8.28 -17.28 8.01
CA VAL A 93 -7.32 -16.24 8.41
C VAL A 93 -7.74 -15.56 9.71
N PRO A 94 -8.97 -15.02 9.86
CA PRO A 94 -9.35 -14.30 11.08
C PRO A 94 -9.22 -15.16 12.35
N SER A 95 -9.66 -16.43 12.29
CA SER A 95 -9.52 -17.37 13.41
C SER A 95 -8.07 -17.73 13.73
N THR A 96 -7.21 -17.83 12.70
CA THR A 96 -5.78 -18.11 12.89
C THR A 96 -5.09 -16.94 13.58
N ILE A 97 -5.38 -15.70 13.17
CA ILE A 97 -4.82 -14.51 13.83
C ILE A 97 -5.21 -14.46 15.31
N MET A 98 -6.48 -14.73 15.63
CA MET A 98 -6.93 -14.79 17.01
C MET A 98 -6.18 -15.85 17.82
N ASN A 99 -6.03 -17.07 17.30
CA ASN A 99 -5.29 -18.14 17.98
C ASN A 99 -3.83 -17.75 18.24
N CYS A 100 -3.17 -17.11 17.29
CA CYS A 100 -1.80 -16.63 17.46
C CYS A 100 -1.71 -15.54 18.53
N ARG A 101 -2.66 -14.59 18.56
CA ARG A 101 -2.72 -13.56 19.61
C ARG A 101 -2.99 -14.17 20.99
N SER A 102 -3.88 -15.18 21.09
CA SER A 102 -4.12 -15.92 22.34
C SER A 102 -2.89 -16.68 22.84
N ALA A 103 -1.99 -17.08 21.94
CA ALA A 103 -0.70 -17.67 22.26
C ALA A 103 0.39 -16.63 22.63
N GLY A 104 0.03 -15.34 22.71
CA GLY A 104 0.95 -14.24 23.01
C GLY A 104 1.78 -13.79 21.81
N ILE A 105 1.50 -14.30 20.62
CA ILE A 105 2.27 -13.97 19.43
C ILE A 105 1.77 -12.65 18.85
N LYS A 106 2.67 -11.68 18.73
CA LYS A 106 2.33 -10.39 18.12
C LYS A 106 2.33 -10.53 16.60
N VAL A 107 1.25 -10.03 16.00
CA VAL A 107 0.95 -10.13 14.58
C VAL A 107 1.05 -8.74 13.93
N VAL A 108 1.86 -8.62 12.88
CA VAL A 108 2.03 -7.36 12.13
C VAL A 108 1.68 -7.58 10.67
N MET A 109 0.81 -6.72 10.12
CA MET A 109 0.55 -6.69 8.67
C MET A 109 1.62 -5.87 7.96
N VAL A 110 2.14 -6.40 6.86
CA VAL A 110 2.85 -5.60 5.86
C VAL A 110 2.13 -5.78 4.53
N THR A 111 1.96 -4.71 3.74
CA THR A 111 1.36 -4.77 2.40
C THR A 111 1.84 -3.63 1.51
N GLY A 112 1.73 -3.83 0.20
CA GLY A 112 1.91 -2.81 -0.82
C GLY A 112 0.65 -1.98 -1.10
N ASP A 113 -0.49 -2.34 -0.52
CA ASP A 113 -1.77 -1.64 -0.73
C ASP A 113 -1.78 -0.25 -0.08
N HIS A 114 -2.75 0.58 -0.50
CA HIS A 114 -2.99 1.89 0.10
C HIS A 114 -3.37 1.75 1.59
N PRO A 115 -2.97 2.68 2.50
CA PRO A 115 -3.23 2.56 3.94
C PRO A 115 -4.70 2.30 4.29
N ILE A 116 -5.63 2.93 3.58
CA ILE A 116 -7.06 2.79 3.85
C ILE A 116 -7.53 1.37 3.55
N ILE A 117 -7.11 0.81 2.42
CA ILE A 117 -7.40 -0.57 2.03
C ILE A 117 -6.75 -1.54 3.03
N ALA A 118 -5.47 -1.32 3.33
CA ALA A 118 -4.71 -2.14 4.28
C ALA A 118 -5.37 -2.17 5.67
N LYS A 119 -5.82 -1.01 6.17
CA LYS A 119 -6.53 -0.87 7.44
C LYS A 119 -7.87 -1.62 7.43
N SER A 120 -8.65 -1.50 6.36
CA SER A 120 -9.93 -2.21 6.23
C SER A 120 -9.74 -3.72 6.25
N ILE A 121 -8.74 -4.23 5.52
CA ILE A 121 -8.41 -5.65 5.51
C ILE A 121 -7.83 -6.11 6.85
N ALA A 122 -7.02 -5.28 7.52
CA ALA A 122 -6.49 -5.57 8.85
C ALA A 122 -7.61 -5.71 9.90
N ARG A 123 -8.67 -4.89 9.80
CA ARG A 123 -9.89 -5.06 10.60
C ARG A 123 -10.63 -6.35 10.23
N ALA A 124 -10.85 -6.61 8.94
CA ALA A 124 -11.52 -7.83 8.46
C ALA A 124 -10.78 -9.14 8.83
N THR A 125 -9.49 -9.06 9.15
CA THR A 125 -8.63 -10.21 9.52
C THR A 125 -8.27 -10.27 11.01
N ASN A 126 -8.82 -9.39 11.84
CA ASN A 126 -8.52 -9.27 13.29
C ASN A 126 -7.05 -8.94 13.61
N ILE A 127 -6.29 -8.38 12.66
CA ILE A 127 -4.96 -7.82 12.92
C ILE A 127 -5.12 -6.49 13.69
N ILE A 128 -6.09 -5.67 13.27
CA ILE A 128 -6.62 -4.58 14.08
C ILE A 128 -7.93 -5.07 14.69
N SER A 129 -8.06 -4.98 16.01
CA SER A 129 -9.28 -5.38 16.71
C SER A 129 -10.42 -4.40 16.42
N GLU A 130 -11.67 -4.86 16.48
CA GLU A 130 -12.84 -4.00 16.24
C GLU A 130 -12.89 -2.80 17.21
N ASP A 131 -12.49 -2.99 18.47
CA ASP A 131 -12.46 -1.98 19.54
C ASP A 131 -11.18 -1.11 19.54
N SER A 132 -10.22 -1.42 18.67
CA SER A 132 -9.00 -0.64 18.54
C SER A 132 -9.20 0.54 17.61
N GLU A 133 -8.70 1.69 18.02
CA GLU A 133 -8.68 2.91 17.20
C GLU A 133 -7.25 3.24 16.79
N THR A 134 -7.09 3.72 15.55
CA THR A 134 -5.88 4.40 15.11
C THR A 134 -5.94 5.89 15.43
N ILE A 135 -4.82 6.60 15.28
CA ILE A 135 -4.78 8.06 15.45
C ILE A 135 -5.81 8.73 14.53
N GLU A 136 -5.94 8.24 13.29
CA GLU A 136 -6.91 8.74 12.31
C GLU A 136 -8.36 8.45 12.73
N ASP A 137 -8.64 7.29 13.33
CA ASP A 137 -9.99 6.98 13.84
C ASP A 137 -10.39 7.93 14.98
N ILE A 138 -9.46 8.18 15.90
CA ILE A 138 -9.67 9.10 17.03
C ILE A 138 -9.86 10.52 16.52
N ALA A 139 -9.08 10.94 15.52
CA ALA A 139 -9.18 12.24 14.90
C ALA A 139 -10.55 12.45 14.23
N GLU A 140 -11.00 11.47 13.43
CA GLU A 140 -12.33 11.49 12.78
C GLU A 140 -13.46 11.52 13.82
N ARG A 141 -13.36 10.71 14.90
CA ARG A 141 -14.38 10.68 15.96
C ARG A 141 -14.45 11.97 16.78
N LEU A 142 -13.32 12.64 16.99
CA LEU A 142 -13.23 13.87 17.78
C LEU A 142 -13.35 15.14 16.93
N ASP A 143 -13.57 15.01 15.62
CA ASP A 143 -13.58 16.12 14.65
C ASP A 143 -12.35 17.04 14.81
N THR A 144 -11.17 16.42 14.85
CA THR A 144 -9.89 17.09 15.05
C THR A 144 -8.83 16.60 14.06
N PHE A 145 -7.66 17.23 14.09
CA PHE A 145 -6.53 16.85 13.26
C PHE A 145 -5.73 15.70 13.90
N PRO A 146 -5.25 14.71 13.12
CA PRO A 146 -4.43 13.59 13.64
C PRO A 146 -3.22 14.03 14.47
N GLU A 147 -2.61 15.17 14.14
CA GLU A 147 -1.44 15.73 14.83
C GLU A 147 -1.76 16.19 16.27
N LEU A 148 -3.03 16.46 16.57
CA LEU A 148 -3.49 16.88 17.89
C LEU A 148 -3.90 15.69 18.77
N VAL A 149 -3.99 14.49 18.19
CA VAL A 149 -4.34 13.28 18.93
C VAL A 149 -3.09 12.76 19.66
N ASN A 150 -3.23 12.51 20.96
CA ASN A 150 -2.17 11.87 21.73
C ASN A 150 -1.96 10.43 21.22
N PRO A 151 -0.76 10.07 20.70
CA PRO A 151 -0.51 8.75 20.13
C PRO A 151 -0.74 7.60 21.13
N ARG A 152 -0.58 7.86 22.44
CA ARG A 152 -0.82 6.85 23.49
C ARG A 152 -2.27 6.41 23.63
N ASN A 153 -3.20 7.17 23.08
CA ASN A 153 -4.63 6.81 23.09
C ASN A 153 -4.98 5.80 21.99
N ALA A 154 -4.15 5.68 20.95
CA ALA A 154 -4.34 4.73 19.87
C ALA A 154 -3.72 3.38 20.23
N LYS A 155 -4.50 2.30 20.12
CA LYS A 155 -4.00 0.92 20.30
C LYS A 155 -3.39 0.35 19.02
N ALA A 156 -3.88 0.83 17.87
CA ALA A 156 -3.48 0.39 16.55
C ALA A 156 -2.75 1.51 15.79
N PHE A 157 -1.80 1.13 14.94
CA PHE A 157 -1.03 2.07 14.13
C PHE A 157 -0.93 1.61 12.68
N VAL A 158 -1.27 2.50 11.76
CA VAL A 158 -1.14 2.28 10.32
C VAL A 158 -0.11 3.28 9.79
N ILE A 159 0.97 2.79 9.21
CA ILE A 159 2.05 3.64 8.69
C ILE A 159 2.16 3.51 7.18
N HIS A 160 2.32 4.66 6.52
CA HIS A 160 2.60 4.72 5.10
C HIS A 160 4.09 4.45 4.83
N GLY A 161 4.41 3.66 3.80
CA GLY A 161 5.78 3.25 3.48
C GLY A 161 6.74 4.43 3.24
N ASN A 162 6.25 5.55 2.70
CA ASN A 162 7.02 6.79 2.56
C ASN A 162 7.52 7.34 3.90
N ASP A 163 6.68 7.30 4.95
CA ASP A 163 7.03 7.80 6.27
C ASP A 163 7.99 6.83 6.99
N LEU A 164 7.89 5.53 6.67
CA LEU A 164 8.81 4.52 7.18
C LEU A 164 10.25 4.76 6.68
N GLY A 165 10.42 5.17 5.41
CA GLY A 165 11.73 5.42 4.81
C GLY A 165 12.49 6.59 5.43
N GLY A 166 11.80 7.52 6.09
CA GLY A 166 12.39 8.65 6.81
C GLY A 166 12.72 8.38 8.27
N LYS A 167 12.29 7.24 8.83
CA LYS A 167 12.48 6.91 10.25
C LYS A 167 13.80 6.19 10.49
N SER A 168 14.45 6.56 11.58
CA SER A 168 15.60 5.84 12.13
C SER A 168 15.20 4.47 12.67
N SER A 169 16.19 3.57 12.81
CA SER A 169 15.99 2.26 13.43
C SER A 169 15.42 2.35 14.84
N ALA A 170 15.85 3.34 15.63
CA ALA A 170 15.35 3.55 16.99
C ALA A 170 13.87 3.95 17.02
N GLU A 171 13.41 4.78 16.08
CA GLU A 171 11.99 5.15 15.96
C GLU A 171 11.13 3.96 15.54
N ILE A 172 11.63 3.13 14.61
CA ILE A 172 10.93 1.89 14.21
C ILE A 172 10.86 0.93 15.41
N ASP A 173 11.94 0.80 16.17
CA ASP A 173 11.98 -0.05 17.36
C ASP A 173 11.01 0.45 18.44
N ALA A 174 10.83 1.77 18.58
CA ALA A 174 9.83 2.37 19.47
C ALA A 174 8.40 2.08 19.00
N LEU A 175 8.09 2.24 17.72
CA LEU A 175 6.78 1.92 17.15
C LEU A 175 6.40 0.44 17.38
N LEU A 176 7.36 -0.46 17.15
CA LEU A 176 7.18 -1.89 17.39
C LEU A 176 7.03 -2.24 18.89
N ARG A 177 7.39 -1.34 19.80
CA ARG A 177 7.22 -1.53 21.24
C ARG A 177 5.90 -0.96 21.75
N ASP A 178 5.55 0.23 21.29
CA ASP A 178 4.44 1.02 21.82
C ASP A 178 3.07 0.57 21.31
N TYR A 179 3.02 0.04 20.08
CA TYR A 179 1.78 -0.43 19.46
C TYR A 179 1.72 -1.94 19.40
N THR A 180 0.58 -2.53 19.75
CA THR A 180 0.39 -3.99 19.68
C THR A 180 -0.16 -4.43 18.31
N GLU A 181 -0.95 -3.58 17.67
CA GLU A 181 -1.60 -3.82 16.38
C GLU A 181 -1.02 -2.88 15.34
N ILE A 182 -0.28 -3.42 14.37
CA ILE A 182 0.50 -2.60 13.44
C ILE A 182 0.27 -3.06 12.00
N VAL A 183 0.07 -2.08 11.13
CA VAL A 183 -0.07 -2.25 9.68
C VAL A 183 0.91 -1.33 8.94
N PHE A 184 1.80 -1.92 8.16
CA PHE A 184 2.69 -1.20 7.25
C PHE A 184 2.12 -1.26 5.84
N ALA A 185 1.62 -0.12 5.34
CA ALA A 185 0.99 0.00 4.03
C ALA A 185 1.91 0.68 3.01
N ARG A 186 1.63 0.53 1.71
CA ARG A 186 2.44 1.06 0.60
C ARG A 186 3.93 0.76 0.73
N THR A 187 4.27 -0.39 1.32
CA THR A 187 5.65 -0.88 1.38
C THR A 187 6.00 -1.51 0.03
N SER A 188 6.17 -0.68 -0.98
CA SER A 188 6.53 -1.17 -2.30
C SER A 188 8.03 -1.54 -2.34
N PRO A 189 8.42 -2.50 -3.19
CA PRO A 189 9.84 -2.75 -3.51
C PRO A 189 10.46 -1.66 -4.40
N GLN A 190 9.85 -0.47 -4.47
CA GLN A 190 10.18 0.47 -5.54
C GLN A 190 11.48 1.21 -5.23
N GLN A 191 12.59 0.54 -5.53
CA GLN A 191 13.73 1.07 -6.30
C GLN A 191 14.64 -0.09 -6.75
N LYS A 192 14.35 -0.68 -7.92
CA LYS A 192 15.35 -1.42 -8.72
C LYS A 192 15.10 -1.20 -10.21
N ALA A 193 15.79 -0.21 -10.77
CA ALA A 193 16.35 -0.23 -12.13
C ALA A 193 16.89 1.17 -12.51
N ILE A 194 17.99 1.61 -11.88
CA ILE A 194 19.02 2.40 -12.57
C ILE A 194 20.35 1.85 -12.09
N ILE A 195 20.80 0.77 -12.74
CA ILE A 195 22.23 0.44 -12.77
C ILE A 195 22.74 1.15 -14.02
N VAL A 196 23.28 2.36 -13.83
CA VAL A 196 24.17 3.00 -14.79
C VAL A 196 25.37 3.47 -13.97
N GLU A 197 26.54 3.14 -14.49
CA GLU A 197 27.88 3.34 -13.94
C GLU A 197 28.07 4.71 -13.30
N GLY A 198 28.66 4.71 -12.10
CA GLY A 198 29.04 5.92 -11.38
C GLY A 198 28.62 5.82 -9.92
N GLU A 199 29.60 5.87 -9.02
CA GLU A 199 29.46 5.91 -7.57
C GLU A 199 28.29 6.80 -7.11
N TYR A 200 27.14 6.19 -6.77
CA TYR A 200 26.01 6.89 -6.19
C TYR A 200 25.18 5.93 -5.31
N ASN A 201 25.36 6.05 -3.99
CA ASN A 201 24.45 5.64 -2.90
C ASN A 201 23.36 4.59 -3.25
N ILE A 202 23.78 3.36 -3.54
CA ILE A 202 22.91 2.19 -3.70
C ILE A 202 22.51 1.69 -2.31
N ILE A 203 21.66 2.43 -1.59
CA ILE A 203 21.04 1.93 -0.36
C ILE A 203 19.55 2.26 -0.29
N ASN A 204 19.04 3.30 -0.95
CA ASN A 204 17.69 3.75 -0.65
C ASN A 204 16.57 2.98 -1.41
N LYS A 205 15.51 2.64 -0.65
CA LYS A 205 14.14 2.21 -1.05
C LYS A 205 13.81 0.75 -1.45
N GLU A 206 14.64 -0.23 -1.14
CA GLU A 206 14.19 -1.65 -1.04
C GLU A 206 14.18 -2.19 0.41
N ILE A 207 14.23 -1.26 1.38
CA ILE A 207 14.62 -1.50 2.78
C ILE A 207 13.42 -1.78 3.71
N SER A 208 12.19 -1.46 3.33
CA SER A 208 11.08 -1.43 4.31
C SER A 208 10.78 -2.79 4.95
N ARG A 209 10.69 -3.89 4.18
CA ARG A 209 10.26 -5.19 4.75
C ARG A 209 11.37 -5.92 5.50
N SER A 210 12.60 -5.89 4.97
CA SER A 210 13.76 -6.50 5.63
C SER A 210 14.20 -5.71 6.87
N MET A 211 14.09 -4.38 6.85
CA MET A 211 14.36 -3.54 8.02
C MET A 211 13.40 -3.82 9.16
N LEU A 212 12.12 -4.07 8.88
CA LEU A 212 11.15 -4.48 9.89
C LEU A 212 11.50 -5.85 10.49
N CYS A 213 11.90 -6.81 9.65
CA CYS A 213 12.39 -8.10 10.14
C CYS A 213 13.59 -7.94 11.06
N LEU A 214 14.59 -7.15 10.65
CA LEU A 214 15.75 -6.83 11.47
C LEU A 214 15.38 -6.08 12.75
N ALA A 215 14.40 -5.18 12.70
CA ALA A 215 13.92 -4.44 13.86
C ALA A 215 13.31 -5.36 14.92
N CYS A 216 12.45 -6.28 14.50
CA CYS A 216 11.91 -7.30 15.38
C CYS A 216 13.03 -8.20 15.96
N GLN A 217 13.98 -8.65 15.13
CA GLN A 217 15.11 -9.48 15.57
C GLN A 217 16.05 -8.75 16.55
N ARG A 218 16.29 -7.44 16.37
CA ARG A 218 17.08 -6.62 17.31
C ARG A 218 16.46 -6.57 18.70
N GLN A 219 15.14 -6.76 18.80
CA GLN A 219 14.44 -6.84 20.08
C GLN A 219 14.48 -8.24 20.71
N GLY A 220 15.21 -9.18 20.09
CA GLY A 220 15.35 -10.56 20.56
C GLY A 220 14.20 -11.48 20.16
N ALA A 221 13.29 -11.02 19.30
CA ALA A 221 12.15 -11.80 18.86
C ALA A 221 12.52 -12.80 17.76
N ILE A 222 11.88 -13.96 17.76
CA ILE A 222 11.92 -14.90 16.63
C ILE A 222 10.88 -14.44 15.61
N VAL A 223 11.32 -14.22 14.37
CA VAL A 223 10.47 -13.70 13.31
C VAL A 223 10.08 -14.79 12.32
N THR A 224 8.78 -15.07 12.26
CA THR A 224 8.21 -15.86 11.15
C THR A 224 7.61 -14.92 10.10
N MET A 225 7.97 -15.14 8.84
CA MET A 225 7.38 -14.45 7.69
C MET A 225 6.49 -15.40 6.89
N ILE A 226 5.23 -15.00 6.66
CA ILE A 226 4.28 -15.70 5.79
C ILE A 226 4.02 -14.86 4.54
N GLY A 227 4.22 -15.41 3.35
CA GLY A 227 4.17 -14.65 2.10
C GLY A 227 4.30 -15.49 0.83
N GLY A 228 4.29 -14.85 -0.35
CA GLY A 228 4.25 -15.59 -1.61
C GLY A 228 4.76 -14.86 -2.87
N SER A 229 5.14 -13.59 -2.78
CA SER A 229 5.47 -12.79 -3.96
C SER A 229 6.98 -12.56 -4.12
N ILE A 230 7.41 -12.24 -5.33
CA ILE A 230 8.83 -11.89 -5.62
C ILE A 230 9.26 -10.68 -4.78
N SER A 231 8.32 -9.78 -4.47
CA SER A 231 8.55 -8.60 -3.64
C SER A 231 9.00 -8.91 -2.21
N ASP A 232 8.86 -10.16 -1.77
CA ASP A 232 9.16 -10.59 -0.41
C ASP A 232 10.54 -11.23 -0.28
N SER A 233 11.21 -11.50 -1.40
CA SER A 233 12.41 -12.33 -1.46
C SER A 233 13.50 -11.91 -0.46
N LEU A 234 13.74 -10.61 -0.29
CA LEU A 234 14.73 -10.10 0.66
C LEU A 234 14.31 -10.27 2.12
N ALA A 235 13.06 -9.96 2.45
CA ALA A 235 12.54 -10.14 3.81
C ALA A 235 12.46 -11.62 4.19
N PHE A 236 12.10 -12.49 3.24
CA PHE A 236 12.16 -13.94 3.42
C PHE A 236 13.56 -14.40 3.78
N ARG A 237 14.61 -13.89 3.10
CA ARG A 237 16.00 -14.23 3.43
C ARG A 237 16.41 -13.80 4.85
N GLN A 238 15.76 -12.79 5.40
CA GLN A 238 16.08 -12.26 6.72
C GLN A 238 15.33 -12.97 7.86
N ALA A 239 14.12 -13.46 7.59
CA ALA A 239 13.29 -14.12 8.59
C ALA A 239 13.87 -15.46 9.07
N ASP A 240 13.67 -15.73 10.37
CA ASP A 240 14.09 -16.97 11.04
C ASP A 240 13.29 -18.17 10.52
N VAL A 241 11.98 -17.99 10.36
CA VAL A 241 11.08 -19.01 9.80
C VAL A 241 10.34 -18.44 8.59
N ARG A 242 10.22 -19.25 7.54
CA ARG A 242 9.73 -18.84 6.22
C ARG A 242 8.59 -19.75 5.79
N VAL A 243 7.39 -19.21 5.70
CA VAL A 243 6.22 -19.93 5.21
C VAL A 243 5.83 -19.37 3.85
N PHE A 244 6.09 -20.15 2.81
CA PHE A 244 5.70 -19.77 1.45
C PHE A 244 4.27 -20.23 1.17
N MET A 245 3.47 -19.36 0.58
CA MET A 245 2.11 -19.66 0.15
C MET A 245 1.90 -19.11 -1.27
N GLY A 246 1.49 -19.97 -2.20
CA GLY A 246 1.40 -19.61 -3.63
C GLY A 246 0.36 -18.53 -4.00
N SER A 247 -0.52 -18.12 -3.07
CA SER A 247 -1.49 -17.04 -3.28
C SER A 247 -1.90 -16.46 -1.92
N VAL A 248 -1.24 -15.37 -1.50
CA VAL A 248 -1.57 -14.60 -0.29
C VAL A 248 -1.41 -13.11 -0.59
N ILE A 249 -2.33 -12.33 -0.06
CA ILE A 249 -2.49 -10.90 -0.33
C ILE A 249 -1.85 -10.06 0.81
N PHE A 250 -1.56 -10.67 1.96
CA PHE A 250 -1.06 -9.99 3.17
C PHE A 250 0.05 -10.77 3.89
N PHE A 251 1.01 -10.03 4.47
CA PHE A 251 2.12 -10.57 5.26
C PHE A 251 1.79 -10.52 6.74
N LEU A 252 2.26 -11.52 7.48
CA LEU A 252 2.15 -11.61 8.94
C LEU A 252 3.55 -11.84 9.51
N PHE A 253 4.03 -10.92 10.33
CA PHE A 253 5.13 -11.20 11.24
C PHE A 253 4.56 -11.85 12.50
N PHE A 254 5.10 -12.99 12.89
CA PHE A 254 4.93 -13.52 14.24
C PHE A 254 6.17 -13.13 15.02
N ILE A 255 5.97 -12.33 16.06
CA ILE A 255 6.99 -11.97 17.04
C ILE A 255 6.67 -12.81 18.27
N ILE A 256 7.49 -13.84 18.50
CA ILE A 256 7.51 -14.67 19.71
C ILE A 256 8.51 -14.07 20.69
#